data_AF-A0A447JEF7-F1
#
_entry.id   AF-A0A447JEF7-F1
#
_cell.length_a   1.000
_cell.length_b   1.000
_cell.length_c   1.000
_cell.angle_alpha   90.00
_cell.angle_beta   90.00
_cell.angle_gamma   90.00
#
_symmetry.space_group_name_H-M   'P 1'
#
loop_
_entity.id
_entity.type
_entity.pdbx_description
1 polymer ?
#
loop_
_entity_poly.entity_id
_entity_poly.type
_entity_poly.pdbx_seq_one_letter_code
_entity_poly.pdbx_strand_id
1 'polypeptide(L)'
;MTKEGDGTLILSNTANDYGNTNINGGTLSANDAAALGSGDVAIAENAKLELGQGTLDNNVTGGGQIIKSGSGDLIVTGDNTYSGGTTITGGMLTADHADSLGTGAIANNGVLQVGEGELENTLSGSGSLVKTGMGELTLSGDNTYSGRHHHCRWCADCR
;
A
#
# COMPACT_ATOMS: atom_id res chain seq x y z
N MET A 1 12.90 15.81 -3.48
CA MET A 1 11.73 16.65 -3.82
C MET A 1 10.93 16.95 -2.56
N THR A 2 10.30 18.13 -2.46
CA THR A 2 9.34 18.44 -1.38
C THR A 2 8.01 18.94 -1.96
N LYS A 3 6.90 18.37 -1.51
CA LYS A 3 5.53 18.80 -1.79
C LYS A 3 4.96 19.55 -0.60
N GLU A 4 4.55 20.79 -0.84
CA GLU A 4 3.94 21.70 0.15
C GLU A 4 2.50 22.07 -0.21
N GLY A 5 1.75 22.58 0.79
CA GLY A 5 0.40 23.10 0.64
C GLY A 5 -0.69 22.04 0.40
N ASP A 6 -1.95 22.45 0.47
CA ASP A 6 -3.09 21.51 0.50
C ASP A 6 -3.48 20.93 -0.88
N GLY A 7 -2.93 21.48 -1.96
CA GLY A 7 -3.27 21.07 -3.32
C GLY A 7 -2.67 19.73 -3.74
N THR A 8 -2.97 19.32 -4.96
CA THR A 8 -2.41 18.11 -5.59
C THR A 8 -1.22 18.46 -6.47
N LEU A 9 -0.12 17.73 -6.33
CA LEU A 9 0.99 17.71 -7.29
C LEU A 9 0.94 16.38 -8.05
N ILE A 10 0.96 16.44 -9.38
CA ILE A 10 0.93 15.25 -10.24
C ILE A 10 2.32 15.02 -10.83
N LEU A 11 2.86 13.83 -10.64
CA LEU A 11 4.08 13.37 -11.30
C LEU A 11 3.70 12.58 -12.54
N SER A 12 3.89 13.18 -13.71
CA SER A 12 3.57 12.56 -15.01
C SER A 12 4.76 11.85 -15.66
N ASN A 13 5.99 12.11 -15.20
CA ASN A 13 7.20 11.51 -15.74
C ASN A 13 7.56 10.25 -14.95
N THR A 14 8.01 9.20 -15.63
CA THR A 14 8.55 7.99 -15.02
C THR A 14 10.06 8.14 -14.75
N ALA A 15 10.57 7.47 -13.71
CA ALA A 15 12.00 7.37 -13.39
C ALA A 15 12.69 8.71 -13.10
N ASN A 16 12.12 9.49 -12.19
CA ASN A 16 12.75 10.72 -11.72
C ASN A 16 13.85 10.41 -10.70
N ASP A 17 14.92 11.22 -10.66
CA ASP A 17 15.95 11.14 -9.63
C ASP A 17 15.84 12.35 -8.70
N TYR A 18 14.89 12.29 -7.78
CA TYR A 18 14.59 13.39 -6.86
C TYR A 18 15.37 13.33 -5.54
N GLY A 19 16.22 12.31 -5.36
CA GLY A 19 16.60 11.84 -4.03
C GLY A 19 15.35 11.53 -3.20
N ASN A 20 15.35 11.90 -1.93
CA ASN A 20 14.20 11.69 -1.04
C ASN A 20 13.00 12.55 -1.44
N THR A 21 11.79 12.04 -1.23
CA THR A 21 10.54 12.74 -1.48
C THR A 21 9.81 13.02 -0.17
N ASN A 22 9.63 14.30 0.17
CA ASN A 22 8.91 14.72 1.37
C ASN A 22 7.54 15.31 0.99
N ILE A 23 6.46 14.75 1.53
CA ILE A 23 5.09 15.22 1.32
C ILE A 23 4.61 15.87 2.61
N ASN A 24 4.78 17.18 2.73
CA ASN A 24 4.48 17.93 3.94
C ASN A 24 3.00 18.34 4.02
N GLY A 25 2.28 18.34 2.89
CA GLY A 25 0.85 18.64 2.84
C GLY A 25 0.18 18.28 1.50
N GLY A 26 -1.15 18.19 1.52
CA GLY A 26 -1.96 17.93 0.34
C GLY A 26 -1.76 16.52 -0.22
N THR A 27 -1.78 16.38 -1.54
CA THR A 27 -1.63 15.09 -2.23
C THR A 27 -0.49 15.13 -3.24
N LEU A 28 0.38 14.13 -3.20
CA LEU A 28 1.28 13.80 -4.31
C LEU A 28 0.67 12.62 -5.05
N SER A 29 0.38 12.78 -6.34
CA SER A 29 -0.25 11.77 -7.17
C SER A 29 0.70 11.36 -8.29
N ALA A 30 0.93 10.05 -8.44
CA ALA A 30 1.69 9.49 -9.54
C ALA A 30 0.92 8.31 -10.12
N ASN A 31 0.79 8.26 -11.45
CA ASN A 31 0.17 7.08 -12.06
C ASN A 31 1.04 5.84 -11.86
N ASP A 32 2.35 5.96 -12.07
CA ASP A 32 3.31 4.88 -11.87
C ASP A 32 4.25 5.20 -10.69
N ALA A 33 4.41 4.25 -9.76
CA ALA A 33 5.28 4.42 -8.58
C ALA A 33 6.74 4.71 -8.95
N ALA A 34 7.20 4.27 -10.14
CA ALA A 34 8.53 4.61 -10.64
C ALA A 34 8.75 6.12 -10.83
N ALA A 35 7.70 6.93 -10.84
CA ALA A 35 7.81 8.39 -10.86
C ALA A 35 8.41 8.98 -9.57
N LEU A 36 8.37 8.26 -8.45
CA LEU A 36 8.94 8.71 -7.18
C LEU A 36 10.47 8.69 -7.17
N GLY A 37 11.08 7.88 -8.06
CA GLY A 37 12.52 7.60 -8.04
C GLY A 37 12.88 6.53 -7.02
N SER A 38 14.14 6.49 -6.60
CA SER A 38 14.66 5.47 -5.68
C SER A 38 14.91 5.96 -4.24
N GLY A 39 14.66 7.25 -3.95
CA GLY A 39 14.89 7.80 -2.62
C GLY A 39 13.74 7.51 -1.65
N ASP A 40 13.97 7.65 -0.35
CA ASP A 40 12.93 7.42 0.66
C ASP A 40 11.76 8.41 0.51
N VAL A 41 10.57 8.01 0.94
CA VAL A 41 9.38 8.84 0.93
C VAL A 41 8.90 9.10 2.36
N ALA A 42 8.77 10.36 2.74
CA ALA A 42 8.20 10.76 4.03
C ALA A 42 6.84 11.44 3.80
N ILE A 43 5.80 10.95 4.46
CA ILE A 43 4.42 11.48 4.35
C ILE A 43 4.01 12.06 5.70
N ALA A 44 3.79 13.38 5.75
CA ALA A 44 3.26 14.05 6.94
C ALA A 44 1.83 13.58 7.27
N GLU A 45 1.40 13.73 8.53
CA GLU A 45 0.13 13.20 9.07
C GLU A 45 -1.11 13.56 8.23
N ASN A 46 -1.18 14.77 7.70
CA ASN A 46 -2.32 15.23 6.90
C ASN A 46 -2.07 15.17 5.38
N ALA A 47 -1.01 14.49 4.96
CA ALA A 47 -0.62 14.36 3.56
C ALA A 47 -0.96 12.97 3.00
N LYS A 48 -1.04 12.91 1.67
CA LYS A 48 -1.40 11.70 0.93
C LYS A 48 -0.43 11.43 -0.20
N LEU A 49 -0.07 10.17 -0.36
CA LEU A 49 0.60 9.63 -1.54
C LEU A 49 -0.40 8.79 -2.32
N GLU A 50 -0.74 9.21 -3.53
CA GLU A 50 -1.65 8.48 -4.41
C GLU A 50 -0.87 7.83 -5.56
N LEU A 51 -1.03 6.52 -5.73
CA LEU A 51 -0.32 5.69 -6.71
C LEU A 51 -1.29 4.88 -7.55
N GLY A 52 -1.14 4.93 -8.88
CA GLY A 52 -1.98 4.20 -9.83
C GLY A 52 -1.60 2.72 -10.00
N GLN A 53 -0.30 2.44 -10.09
CA GLN A 53 0.29 1.14 -10.44
C GLN A 53 1.83 1.18 -10.23
N GLY A 54 2.51 0.06 -10.51
CA GLY A 54 3.97 -0.04 -10.57
C GLY A 54 4.55 -0.76 -9.35
N THR A 55 5.85 -0.59 -9.13
CA THR A 55 6.54 -1.11 -7.94
C THR A 55 6.91 0.06 -7.04
N LEU A 56 6.45 0.02 -5.79
CA LEU A 56 6.88 0.92 -4.72
C LEU A 56 7.98 0.21 -3.92
N ASP A 57 9.21 0.43 -4.35
CA ASP A 57 10.44 -0.05 -3.73
C ASP A 57 11.05 0.97 -2.75
N ASN A 58 10.50 2.19 -2.69
CA ASN A 58 10.90 3.20 -1.72
C ASN A 58 10.50 2.82 -0.29
N ASN A 59 11.33 3.17 0.69
CA ASN A 59 10.92 3.11 2.08
C ASN A 59 9.98 4.27 2.39
N VAL A 60 8.76 3.96 2.83
CA VAL A 60 7.75 4.97 3.16
C VAL A 60 7.61 5.11 4.67
N THR A 61 7.72 6.35 5.15
CA THR A 61 7.66 6.70 6.58
C THR A 61 6.64 7.82 6.84
N GLY A 62 6.27 8.00 8.11
CA GLY A 62 5.47 9.14 8.57
C GLY A 62 4.01 8.81 8.86
N GLY A 63 3.24 9.83 9.25
CA GLY A 63 1.85 9.68 9.69
C GLY A 63 0.81 9.75 8.58
N GLY A 64 1.23 10.01 7.33
CA GLY A 64 0.30 10.20 6.22
C GLY A 64 -0.17 8.90 5.57
N GLN A 65 -1.09 9.06 4.61
CA GLN A 65 -1.83 7.95 4.01
C GLN A 65 -1.30 7.59 2.61
N ILE A 66 -1.27 6.29 2.30
CA ILE A 66 -1.13 5.80 0.92
C ILE A 66 -2.51 5.52 0.32
N ILE A 67 -2.72 5.95 -0.93
CA ILE A 67 -3.92 5.67 -1.72
C ILE A 67 -3.51 4.92 -2.96
N LYS A 68 -3.94 3.65 -3.08
CA LYS A 68 -3.89 2.92 -4.33
C LYS A 68 -5.10 3.33 -5.18
N SER A 69 -4.83 4.18 -6.16
CA SER A 69 -5.75 4.59 -7.22
C SER A 69 -5.50 3.74 -8.47
N GLY A 70 -6.36 3.84 -9.48
CA GLY A 70 -6.18 3.14 -10.75
C GLY A 70 -6.49 1.64 -10.73
N SER A 71 -6.67 1.08 -11.92
CA SER A 71 -7.04 -0.33 -12.12
C SER A 71 -5.87 -1.29 -12.23
N GLY A 72 -4.63 -0.77 -12.33
CA GLY A 72 -3.42 -1.58 -12.44
C GLY A 72 -2.97 -2.17 -11.11
N ASP A 73 -1.83 -2.85 -11.16
CA ASP A 73 -1.23 -3.53 -10.01
C ASP A 73 -0.19 -2.61 -9.37
N LEU A 74 -0.24 -2.47 -8.05
CA LEU A 74 0.82 -1.86 -7.25
C LEU A 74 1.48 -2.93 -6.39
N ILE A 75 2.76 -3.15 -6.61
CA ILE A 75 3.58 -4.07 -5.83
C ILE A 75 4.35 -3.24 -4.80
N VAL A 76 4.24 -3.60 -3.53
CA VAL A 76 4.89 -2.90 -2.42
C VAL A 76 5.99 -3.78 -1.87
N THR A 77 7.23 -3.32 -1.98
CA THR A 77 8.43 -4.07 -1.55
C THR A 77 9.38 -3.29 -0.65
N GLY A 78 9.17 -1.98 -0.48
CA GLY A 78 9.97 -1.15 0.40
C GLY A 78 9.70 -1.41 1.90
N ASP A 79 10.66 -1.04 2.75
CA ASP A 79 10.55 -1.17 4.20
C ASP A 79 9.67 -0.02 4.74
N ASN A 80 8.37 -0.31 4.88
CA ASN A 80 7.37 0.70 5.15
C ASN A 80 7.00 0.78 6.63
N THR A 81 7.09 1.99 7.20
CA THR A 81 6.77 2.26 8.61
C THR A 81 5.73 3.35 8.79
N TYR A 82 5.02 3.73 7.72
CA TYR A 82 3.97 4.73 7.79
C TYR A 82 2.78 4.25 8.63
N SER A 83 2.14 5.19 9.33
CA SER A 83 1.06 4.90 10.29
C SER A 83 -0.30 5.48 9.88
N GLY A 84 -0.36 6.33 8.84
CA GLY A 84 -1.63 6.92 8.37
C GLY A 84 -2.55 5.97 7.61
N GLY A 85 -2.06 4.76 7.33
CA GLY A 85 -2.83 3.67 6.71
C GLY A 85 -2.88 3.70 5.19
N THR A 86 -3.59 2.73 4.63
CA THR A 86 -3.65 2.46 3.20
C THR A 86 -5.09 2.33 2.72
N THR A 87 -5.45 3.10 1.70
CA THR A 87 -6.76 2.98 1.03
C THR A 87 -6.58 2.40 -0.36
N ILE A 88 -7.21 1.25 -0.62
CA ILE A 88 -7.27 0.63 -1.95
C ILE A 88 -8.63 0.94 -2.54
N THR A 89 -8.66 1.88 -3.47
CA THR A 89 -9.91 2.30 -4.13
C THR A 89 -10.33 1.36 -5.26
N GLY A 90 -9.36 0.69 -5.88
CA GLY A 90 -9.56 -0.26 -6.98
C GLY A 90 -8.23 -0.88 -7.44
N GLY A 91 -8.32 -1.80 -8.40
CA GLY A 91 -7.16 -2.57 -8.87
C GLY A 91 -6.65 -3.56 -7.82
N MET A 92 -5.36 -3.87 -7.91
CA MET A 92 -4.68 -4.81 -7.01
C MET A 92 -3.50 -4.15 -6.31
N LEU A 93 -3.39 -4.39 -5.00
CA LEU A 93 -2.20 -4.10 -4.22
C LEU A 93 -1.60 -5.42 -3.74
N THR A 94 -0.33 -5.64 -4.02
CA THR A 94 0.39 -6.85 -3.64
C THR A 94 1.55 -6.49 -2.71
N ALA A 95 1.64 -7.17 -1.58
CA ALA A 95 2.78 -7.12 -0.68
C ALA A 95 3.25 -8.55 -0.39
N ASP A 96 4.53 -8.83 -0.57
CA ASP A 96 5.06 -10.16 -0.28
C ASP A 96 5.08 -10.44 1.22
N HIS A 97 5.26 -9.40 2.04
CA HIS A 97 5.18 -9.48 3.50
C HIS A 97 4.19 -8.45 4.06
N ALA A 98 3.47 -8.84 5.11
CA ALA A 98 2.46 -7.99 5.75
C ALA A 98 3.05 -6.70 6.34
N ASP A 99 4.28 -6.74 6.83
CA ASP A 99 5.01 -5.59 7.41
C ASP A 99 5.28 -4.47 6.39
N SER A 100 5.30 -4.79 5.09
CA SER A 100 5.44 -3.82 4.00
C SER A 100 4.21 -2.91 3.85
N LEU A 101 3.11 -3.17 4.57
CA LEU A 101 1.88 -2.37 4.53
C LEU A 101 1.80 -1.32 5.65
N GLY A 102 2.88 -1.12 6.40
CA GLY A 102 2.93 -0.18 7.52
C GLY A 102 2.03 -0.60 8.68
N THR A 103 1.72 0.32 9.58
CA THR A 103 0.97 0.03 10.83
C THR A 103 -0.46 0.58 10.85
N GLY A 104 -0.81 1.44 9.90
CA GLY A 104 -2.12 2.08 9.85
C GLY A 104 -3.23 1.17 9.31
N ALA A 105 -4.49 1.58 9.48
CA ALA A 105 -5.63 0.80 8.99
C ALA A 105 -5.62 0.63 7.45
N ILE A 106 -6.16 -0.49 6.97
CA ILE A 106 -6.30 -0.80 5.55
C ILE A 106 -7.79 -0.78 5.17
N ALA A 107 -8.17 0.13 4.30
CA ALA A 107 -9.49 0.19 3.69
C ALA A 107 -9.44 -0.41 2.28
N ASN A 108 -9.87 -1.66 2.13
CA ASN A 108 -9.77 -2.42 0.89
C ASN A 108 -11.11 -2.49 0.14
N ASN A 109 -11.20 -1.80 -1.01
CA ASN A 109 -12.30 -1.91 -1.97
C ASN A 109 -11.89 -2.54 -3.31
N GLY A 110 -10.63 -2.96 -3.45
CA GLY A 110 -10.08 -3.64 -4.63
C GLY A 110 -9.68 -5.08 -4.31
N VAL A 111 -8.46 -5.47 -4.68
CA VAL A 111 -7.83 -6.73 -4.25
C VAL A 111 -6.57 -6.41 -3.46
N LEU A 112 -6.45 -6.99 -2.27
CA LEU A 112 -5.23 -6.99 -1.47
C LEU A 112 -4.65 -8.39 -1.51
N GLN A 113 -3.41 -8.52 -1.97
CA GLN A 113 -2.64 -9.76 -1.93
C GLN A 113 -1.54 -9.64 -0.88
N VAL A 114 -1.45 -10.61 0.01
CA VAL A 114 -0.39 -10.65 1.04
C VAL A 114 0.27 -12.01 1.03
N GLY A 115 1.61 -12.03 0.94
CA GLY A 115 2.41 -13.24 0.85
C GLY A 115 2.58 -13.95 2.18
N GLU A 116 3.15 -13.33 3.20
CA GLU A 116 3.36 -13.95 4.51
C GLU A 116 3.50 -12.92 5.63
N GLY A 117 3.59 -13.39 6.88
CA GLY A 117 3.78 -12.56 8.07
C GLY A 117 2.52 -12.34 8.89
N GLU A 118 2.56 -11.35 9.77
CA GLU A 118 1.44 -10.97 10.64
C GLU A 118 0.85 -9.64 10.18
N LEU A 119 -0.41 -9.65 9.75
CA LEU A 119 -1.15 -8.45 9.40
C LEU A 119 -1.89 -7.95 10.65
N GLU A 120 -1.23 -7.04 11.37
CA GLU A 120 -1.78 -6.37 12.56
C GLU A 120 -2.74 -5.22 12.22
N ASN A 121 -2.75 -4.78 10.97
CA ASN A 121 -3.57 -3.64 10.53
C ASN A 121 -5.06 -3.94 10.68
N THR A 122 -5.84 -2.94 11.11
CA THR A 122 -7.30 -3.02 11.02
C THR A 122 -7.72 -3.09 9.55
N LEU A 123 -8.32 -4.20 9.12
CA LEU A 123 -8.77 -4.40 7.74
C LEU A 123 -10.28 -4.18 7.63
N SER A 124 -10.67 -3.31 6.70
CA SER A 124 -12.06 -2.94 6.43
C SER A 124 -12.35 -2.86 4.93
N GLY A 125 -13.63 -2.73 4.56
CA GLY A 125 -14.06 -2.55 3.17
C GLY A 125 -14.74 -3.77 2.55
N SER A 126 -15.03 -3.67 1.25
CA SER A 126 -15.78 -4.68 0.47
C SER A 126 -14.97 -5.41 -0.59
N GLY A 127 -13.65 -5.17 -0.66
CA GLY A 127 -12.73 -5.74 -1.65
C GLY A 127 -12.50 -7.25 -1.51
N SER A 128 -11.38 -7.78 -2.01
CA SER A 128 -10.90 -9.16 -1.81
C SER A 128 -9.59 -9.18 -1.03
N LEU A 129 -9.42 -10.07 -0.05
CA LEU A 129 -8.10 -10.43 0.50
C LEU A 129 -7.68 -11.79 -0.07
N VAL A 130 -6.45 -11.89 -0.57
CA VAL A 130 -5.88 -13.11 -1.15
C VAL A 130 -4.52 -13.38 -0.54
N LYS A 131 -4.34 -14.59 0.00
CA LYS A 131 -3.05 -15.09 0.44
C LYS A 131 -2.23 -15.55 -0.77
N THR A 132 -1.05 -14.98 -0.97
CA THR A 132 -0.04 -15.44 -1.94
C THR A 132 1.12 -16.11 -1.22
N GLY A 133 2.12 -16.66 -1.90
CA GLY A 133 3.29 -17.25 -1.24
C GLY A 133 3.03 -18.55 -0.46
N MET A 134 4.12 -19.19 -0.01
CA MET A 134 4.07 -20.47 0.71
C MET A 134 4.10 -20.33 2.23
N GLY A 135 4.54 -19.18 2.77
CA GLY A 135 4.59 -18.95 4.21
C GLY A 135 3.23 -18.82 4.88
N GLU A 136 3.21 -18.64 6.18
CA GLU A 136 1.98 -18.40 6.94
C GLU A 136 1.59 -16.92 6.91
N LEU A 137 0.30 -16.63 6.81
CA LEU A 137 -0.25 -15.29 7.01
C LEU A 137 -1.23 -15.33 8.18
N THR A 138 -0.89 -14.61 9.24
CA THR A 138 -1.75 -14.44 10.40
C THR A 138 -2.44 -13.10 10.34
N LEU A 139 -3.75 -13.08 10.56
CA LEU A 139 -4.53 -11.84 10.68
C LEU A 139 -4.81 -11.61 12.16
N SER A 140 -4.08 -10.72 12.80
CA SER A 140 -4.23 -10.40 14.23
C SER A 140 -4.89 -9.05 14.49
N GLY A 141 -4.95 -8.18 13.48
CA GLY A 141 -5.67 -6.91 13.53
C GLY A 141 -7.20 -7.06 13.59
N ASP A 142 -7.88 -5.97 13.93
CA ASP A 142 -9.34 -5.91 13.88
C ASP A 142 -9.84 -6.04 12.43
N ASN A 143 -10.68 -7.04 12.16
CA ASN A 143 -11.20 -7.31 10.82
C ASN A 143 -12.71 -7.04 10.77
N THR A 144 -13.10 -5.93 10.14
CA THR A 144 -14.52 -5.62 9.82
C THR A 144 -14.85 -5.86 8.35
N TYR A 145 -13.94 -6.55 7.68
CA TYR A 145 -13.98 -6.84 6.26
C TYR A 145 -15.21 -7.68 5.88
N SER A 146 -15.96 -7.19 4.89
CA SER A 146 -17.25 -7.75 4.43
C SER A 146 -17.16 -8.49 3.09
N GLY A 147 -15.97 -8.56 2.48
CA GLY A 147 -15.76 -9.16 1.17
C GLY A 147 -15.66 -10.69 1.18
N ARG A 148 -15.66 -11.30 -0.01
CA ARG A 148 -15.59 -12.76 -0.17
C ARG A 148 -14.17 -13.25 0.11
N HIS A 149 -14.00 -14.00 1.20
CA HIS A 149 -12.79 -14.79 1.44
C HIS A 149 -12.67 -15.88 0.36
N HIS A 150 -11.86 -15.65 -0.67
CA HIS A 150 -11.45 -16.72 -1.57
C HIS A 150 -10.35 -17.52 -0.86
N HIS A 151 -10.78 -18.48 -0.05
CA HIS A 151 -9.92 -19.57 0.39
C HIS A 151 -9.39 -20.26 -0.87
N CYS A 152 -8.13 -20.02 -1.23
CA CYS A 152 -7.42 -20.89 -2.16
C CYS A 152 -7.47 -22.29 -1.54
N ARG A 153 -8.29 -23.13 -2.16
CA ARG A 153 -8.47 -24.54 -1.81
C ARG A 153 -7.13 -25.25 -2.04
N TRP A 154 -6.22 -25.18 -1.07
CA TRP A 154 -5.10 -26.12 -0.99
C TRP A 154 -5.64 -27.42 -0.42
N CYS A 155 -5.94 -28.37 -1.31
CA CYS A 155 -5.86 -29.78 -0.94
C CYS A 155 -4.38 -30.09 -0.63
N ALA A 156 -4.01 -30.18 0.64
CA ALA A 156 -2.91 -31.03 1.12
C ALA A 156 -2.97 -31.15 2.66
N ASP A 157 -3.61 -32.24 3.10
CA ASP A 157 -3.50 -32.93 4.39
C ASP A 157 -3.71 -32.15 5.70
N CYS A 158 -4.94 -32.28 6.23
CA CYS A 158 -5.11 -32.59 7.64
C CYS A 158 -4.50 -33.97 7.93
N ARG A 159 -3.40 -33.99 8.68
CA ARG A 159 -3.16 -35.03 9.69
C ARG A 159 -2.39 -34.49 10.87
#